data_AF-A0A4V0XF43-F1
#
_entry.id   AF-A0A4V0XF43-F1
#
_cell.length_a   1.000
_cell.length_b   1.000
_cell.length_c   1.000
_cell.angle_alpha   90.00
_cell.angle_beta   90.00
_cell.angle_gamma   90.00
#
_symmetry.space_group_name_H-M   'P 1'
#
loop_
_entity.id
_entity.type
_entity.pdbx_description
1 polymer ?
#
loop_
_entity_poly.entity_id
_entity_poly.type
_entity_poly.pdbx_seq_one_letter_code
_entity_poly.pdbx_strand_id
1 'polypeptide(L)'
;MVSFDVAPDPWVEAWVPPLRAGWVWAPGGWVGRVWAPGHWTPAAAARAWYGRRWLWVPGWWMGRRYVEGYWRVELRSDGEWDWVEGHFVEDGAYMPGHWRPAGTVPDGYTWEPGFWNGEDWVEGFWRPVSREGYVWVSAHLNEDGLFEAGYWEPVAEWEGMIWVPGWFDGVAWVPGYWVSEVDYDAADPDAWTPPAGVELGWDEQPAAPSLTSSEGEEIPLALPADVAEPEAPGP
;
A
#
# COMPACT_ATOMS: atom_id res chain seq x y z
N MET A 1 0.59 -9.67 15.26
CA MET A 1 2.03 -9.38 15.36
C MET A 1 2.70 -10.45 16.20
N VAL A 2 3.79 -11.06 15.72
CA VAL A 2 4.56 -12.05 16.50
C VAL A 2 5.70 -11.32 17.19
N SER A 3 5.76 -11.41 18.51
CA SER A 3 6.90 -10.94 19.31
C SER A 3 7.86 -12.10 19.59
N PHE A 4 9.16 -11.83 19.56
CA PHE A 4 10.20 -12.78 19.94
C PHE A 4 10.73 -12.41 21.33
N ASP A 5 10.89 -13.40 22.21
CA ASP A 5 11.45 -13.20 23.56
C ASP A 5 12.97 -12.89 23.56
N VAL A 6 13.60 -12.90 22.39
CA VAL A 6 15.01 -12.60 22.16
C VAL A 6 15.09 -11.51 21.09
N ALA A 7 16.03 -10.57 21.24
CA ALA A 7 16.30 -9.56 20.21
C ALA A 7 16.59 -10.27 18.88
N PRO A 8 15.70 -10.20 17.88
CA PRO A 8 15.91 -10.90 16.63
C PRO A 8 17.07 -10.24 15.88
N ASP A 9 17.96 -11.08 15.32
CA ASP A 9 19.00 -10.62 14.40
C ASP A 9 18.85 -11.37 13.07
N PRO A 10 17.78 -11.09 12.31
CA PRO A 10 17.42 -11.84 11.12
C PRO A 10 18.41 -11.57 9.95
N TRP A 11 19.34 -10.65 10.15
CA TRP A 11 20.34 -10.20 9.19
C TRP A 11 21.65 -10.99 9.26
N VAL A 12 21.77 -11.97 10.16
CA VAL A 12 22.91 -12.90 10.20
C VAL A 12 22.53 -14.27 9.67
N GLU A 13 23.44 -14.91 8.92
CA GLU A 13 23.18 -16.17 8.20
C GLU A 13 22.77 -17.33 9.11
N ALA A 14 23.23 -17.32 10.37
CA ALA A 14 22.99 -18.39 11.33
C ALA A 14 21.76 -18.18 12.22
N TRP A 15 21.00 -17.10 12.04
CA TRP A 15 19.87 -16.81 12.91
C TRP A 15 18.68 -17.73 12.63
N VAL A 16 18.15 -18.34 13.68
CA VAL A 16 16.99 -19.23 13.65
C VAL A 16 16.09 -18.91 14.86
N PRO A 17 14.80 -18.63 14.66
CA PRO A 17 13.87 -18.37 15.76
C PRO A 17 13.49 -19.66 16.50
N PRO A 18 12.89 -19.54 17.71
CA PRO A 18 12.31 -20.68 18.42
C PRO A 18 11.30 -21.45 17.57
N LEU A 19 11.23 -22.77 17.75
CA LEU A 19 10.26 -23.61 17.02
C LEU A 19 8.82 -23.16 17.29
N ARG A 20 8.02 -23.15 16.23
CA ARG A 20 6.60 -22.76 16.28
C ARG A 20 5.74 -23.90 15.73
N ALA A 21 4.82 -24.39 16.55
CA ALA A 21 3.97 -25.53 16.19
C ALA A 21 3.12 -25.23 14.94
N GLY A 22 3.21 -26.10 13.93
CA GLY A 22 2.51 -25.93 12.64
C GLY A 22 3.26 -25.09 11.61
N TRP A 23 4.49 -24.67 11.91
CA TRP A 23 5.31 -23.83 11.04
C TRP A 23 6.70 -24.45 10.84
N VAL A 24 7.31 -24.13 9.70
CA VAL A 24 8.68 -24.47 9.33
C VAL A 24 9.43 -23.18 9.06
N TRP A 25 10.63 -23.05 9.63
CA TRP A 25 11.50 -21.92 9.36
C TRP A 25 12.19 -22.12 8.01
N ALA A 26 11.93 -21.22 7.06
CA ALA A 26 12.74 -21.09 5.86
C ALA A 26 13.97 -20.23 6.19
N PRO A 27 15.20 -20.77 6.10
CA PRO A 27 16.39 -20.00 6.41
C PRO A 27 16.56 -18.84 5.42
N GLY A 28 17.20 -17.76 5.87
CA GLY A 28 17.55 -16.63 5.02
C GLY A 28 18.58 -17.01 3.95
N GLY A 29 18.71 -16.18 2.93
CA GLY A 29 19.63 -16.40 1.84
C GLY A 29 19.85 -15.17 0.97
N TRP A 30 20.91 -15.21 0.17
CA TRP A 30 21.20 -14.15 -0.79
C TRP A 30 20.30 -14.25 -2.03
N VAL A 31 19.57 -13.17 -2.32
CA VAL A 31 18.83 -12.99 -3.57
C VAL A 31 19.57 -11.93 -4.39
N GLY A 32 20.39 -12.39 -5.33
CA GLY A 32 21.31 -11.51 -6.04
C GLY A 32 22.36 -10.92 -5.09
N ARG A 33 22.30 -9.61 -4.84
CA ARG A 33 23.21 -8.88 -3.93
C ARG A 33 22.57 -8.48 -2.61
N VAL A 34 21.30 -8.82 -2.40
CA VAL A 34 20.54 -8.45 -1.21
C VAL A 34 20.37 -9.69 -0.33
N TRP A 35 20.67 -9.56 0.95
CA TRP A 35 20.34 -10.60 1.93
C TRP A 35 18.83 -10.56 2.20
N ALA A 36 18.13 -11.65 1.90
CA ALA A 36 16.75 -11.85 2.28
C ALA A 36 16.73 -12.65 3.59
N PRO A 37 16.30 -12.06 4.71
CA PRO A 37 16.19 -12.80 5.95
C PRO A 37 15.22 -13.98 5.87
N GLY A 38 15.39 -14.95 6.77
CA GLY A 38 14.50 -16.11 6.83
C GLY A 38 13.05 -15.72 7.19
N HIS A 39 12.12 -16.64 6.97
CA HIS A 39 10.70 -16.42 7.27
C HIS A 39 10.01 -17.71 7.69
N TRP A 40 8.85 -17.57 8.34
CA TRP A 40 7.98 -18.69 8.67
C TRP A 40 7.10 -19.10 7.47
N THR A 41 7.04 -20.41 7.25
CA THR A 41 6.16 -21.04 6.26
C THR A 41 5.28 -22.08 6.97
N PRO A 42 3.97 -22.17 6.68
CA PRO A 42 3.10 -23.19 7.22
C PRO A 42 3.63 -24.59 6.91
N ALA A 43 3.66 -25.48 7.90
CA ALA A 43 4.15 -26.85 7.73
C ALA A 43 3.25 -27.70 6.81
N ALA A 44 2.02 -27.24 6.58
CA ALA A 44 1.08 -27.85 5.65
C ALA A 44 0.51 -26.78 4.73
N ALA A 45 0.27 -27.14 3.47
CA ALA A 45 -0.46 -26.29 2.55
C ALA A 45 -1.88 -26.01 3.08
N ALA A 46 -2.42 -24.84 2.75
CA ALA A 46 -3.81 -24.53 3.06
C ALA A 46 -4.73 -25.56 2.43
N ARG A 47 -5.75 -25.96 3.18
CA ARG A 47 -6.85 -26.76 2.62
C ARG A 47 -7.57 -25.90 1.59
N ALA A 48 -7.99 -26.50 0.48
CA ALA A 48 -8.89 -25.82 -0.44
C ALA A 48 -10.15 -25.42 0.32
N TRP A 49 -10.49 -24.13 0.28
CA TRP A 49 -11.64 -23.57 0.99
C TRP A 49 -12.57 -22.95 -0.05
N TYR A 50 -13.86 -23.32 -0.03
CA TYR A 50 -14.84 -22.97 -1.06
C TYR A 50 -14.39 -23.27 -2.51
N GLY A 51 -13.68 -24.38 -2.71
CA GLY A 51 -13.18 -24.78 -4.04
C GLY A 51 -12.05 -23.91 -4.58
N ARG A 52 -11.52 -22.96 -3.80
CA ARG A 52 -10.38 -22.11 -4.18
C ARG A 52 -9.08 -22.67 -3.60
N ARG A 53 -8.02 -22.59 -4.39
CA ARG A 53 -6.66 -22.86 -3.94
C ARG A 53 -6.10 -21.61 -3.29
N TRP A 54 -5.39 -21.79 -2.18
CA TRP A 54 -4.75 -20.74 -1.42
C TRP A 54 -3.24 -20.93 -1.47
N LEU A 55 -2.51 -19.84 -1.64
CA LEU A 55 -1.06 -19.80 -1.64
C LEU A 55 -0.58 -19.02 -0.43
N TRP A 56 0.49 -19.50 0.18
CA TRP A 56 1.15 -18.80 1.28
C TRP A 56 2.04 -17.70 0.71
N VAL A 57 1.81 -16.46 1.13
CA VAL A 57 2.71 -15.34 0.91
C VAL A 57 3.70 -15.33 2.08
N PRO A 58 5.02 -15.48 1.82
CA PRO A 58 6.04 -15.41 2.86
C PRO A 58 5.94 -14.14 3.70
N GLY A 59 6.13 -14.27 5.01
CA GLY A 59 6.34 -13.11 5.87
C GLY A 59 7.70 -12.45 5.60
N TRP A 60 7.87 -11.22 6.06
CA TRP A 60 9.07 -10.41 5.79
C TRP A 60 9.53 -9.65 7.02
N TRP A 61 10.66 -8.96 6.90
CA TRP A 61 11.25 -8.16 7.97
C TRP A 61 11.26 -6.69 7.59
N MET A 62 10.93 -5.84 8.57
CA MET A 62 11.08 -4.39 8.49
C MET A 62 11.97 -3.97 9.65
N GLY A 63 13.24 -3.70 9.33
CA GLY A 63 14.28 -3.55 10.35
C GLY A 63 14.38 -4.81 11.23
N ARG A 64 13.92 -4.72 12.48
CA ARG A 64 13.90 -5.84 13.44
C ARG A 64 12.50 -6.40 13.73
N ARG A 65 11.46 -5.85 13.10
CA ARG A 65 10.08 -6.31 13.26
C ARG A 65 9.75 -7.32 12.17
N TYR A 66 9.26 -8.49 12.56
CA TYR A 66 8.76 -9.51 11.63
C TYR A 66 7.29 -9.27 11.33
N VAL A 67 6.96 -9.18 10.05
CA VAL A 67 5.58 -9.22 9.56
C VAL A 67 5.25 -10.65 9.19
N GLU A 68 4.19 -11.16 9.81
CA GLU A 68 3.69 -12.49 9.52
C GLU A 68 3.22 -12.56 8.07
N GLY A 69 3.52 -13.66 7.39
CA GLY A 69 2.94 -13.93 6.08
C GLY A 69 1.43 -14.13 6.15
N TYR A 70 0.81 -14.31 5.00
CA TYR A 70 -0.63 -14.51 4.93
C TYR A 70 -1.00 -15.46 3.79
N TRP A 71 -2.20 -16.01 3.88
CA TRP A 71 -2.78 -16.79 2.79
C TRP A 71 -3.46 -15.85 1.81
N ARG A 72 -3.17 -16.01 0.52
CA ARG A 72 -3.93 -15.40 -0.57
C ARG A 72 -4.62 -16.46 -1.41
N VAL A 73 -5.67 -16.08 -2.12
CA VAL A 73 -6.20 -16.92 -3.20
C VAL A 73 -5.16 -17.04 -4.32
N GLU A 74 -5.08 -18.21 -4.97
CA GLU A 74 -4.14 -18.40 -6.09
C GLU A 74 -4.51 -17.52 -7.29
N LEU A 75 -5.81 -17.42 -7.56
CA LEU A 75 -6.40 -16.60 -8.62
C LEU A 75 -7.56 -15.80 -8.03
N ARG A 76 -7.60 -14.51 -8.37
CA ARG A 76 -8.77 -13.65 -8.17
C ARG A 76 -9.84 -14.02 -9.20
N SER A 77 -11.10 -14.05 -8.77
CA SER A 77 -12.24 -14.49 -9.59
C SER A 77 -13.00 -13.34 -10.24
N ASP A 78 -12.69 -12.11 -9.83
CA ASP A 78 -13.38 -10.87 -10.13
C ASP A 78 -12.77 -10.09 -11.30
N GLY A 79 -11.67 -10.57 -11.92
CA GLY A 79 -11.11 -9.91 -13.09
C GLY A 79 -9.78 -10.48 -13.56
N GLU A 80 -9.17 -9.77 -14.51
CA GLU A 80 -7.81 -10.02 -14.99
C GLU A 80 -6.83 -9.38 -13.99
N TRP A 81 -6.43 -10.13 -12.97
CA TRP A 81 -5.47 -9.69 -11.95
C TRP A 81 -4.22 -10.56 -11.97
N ASP A 82 -3.06 -9.90 -11.95
CA ASP A 82 -1.77 -10.53 -11.79
C ASP A 82 -1.28 -10.36 -10.35
N TRP A 83 -0.75 -11.44 -9.77
CA TRP A 83 -0.01 -11.34 -8.52
C TRP A 83 1.44 -10.93 -8.80
N VAL A 84 1.87 -9.83 -8.21
CA VAL A 84 3.27 -9.41 -8.17
C VAL A 84 3.89 -10.01 -6.92
N GLU A 85 4.96 -10.78 -7.09
CA GLU A 85 5.68 -11.34 -5.95
C GLU A 85 6.41 -10.23 -5.17
N GLY A 86 6.36 -10.34 -3.84
CA GLY A 86 7.05 -9.41 -2.96
C GLY A 86 8.57 -9.55 -3.08
N HIS A 87 9.28 -8.44 -2.97
CA HIS A 87 10.72 -8.38 -3.18
C HIS A 87 11.36 -7.28 -2.35
N PHE A 88 12.66 -7.42 -2.07
CA PHE A 88 13.44 -6.34 -1.47
C PHE A 88 13.88 -5.36 -2.56
N VAL A 89 13.73 -4.06 -2.30
CA VAL A 89 14.25 -2.99 -3.16
C VAL A 89 15.67 -2.59 -2.72
N GLU A 90 16.32 -1.71 -3.47
CA GLU A 90 17.77 -1.45 -3.35
C GLU A 90 18.21 -0.91 -1.98
N ASP A 91 17.34 -0.17 -1.29
CA ASP A 91 17.58 0.36 0.07
C ASP A 91 17.39 -0.70 1.18
N GLY A 92 16.97 -1.91 0.82
CA GLY A 92 16.69 -3.01 1.75
C GLY A 92 15.26 -3.02 2.31
N ALA A 93 14.38 -2.11 1.91
CA ALA A 93 12.96 -2.17 2.22
C ALA A 93 12.30 -3.35 1.48
N TYR A 94 11.32 -3.99 2.10
CA TYR A 94 10.54 -5.05 1.46
C TYR A 94 9.26 -4.48 0.89
N MET A 95 9.05 -4.68 -0.42
CA MET A 95 7.79 -4.46 -1.08
C MET A 95 6.93 -5.73 -0.95
N PRO A 96 5.79 -5.70 -0.23
CA PRO A 96 4.92 -6.85 -0.13
C PRO A 96 4.38 -7.28 -1.49
N GLY A 97 4.13 -8.59 -1.63
CA GLY A 97 3.42 -9.09 -2.80
C GLY A 97 2.01 -8.51 -2.83
N HIS A 98 1.55 -8.17 -4.03
CA HIS A 98 0.27 -7.48 -4.19
C HIS A 98 -0.40 -7.89 -5.50
N TRP A 99 -1.71 -7.71 -5.56
CA TRP A 99 -2.45 -7.79 -6.81
C TRP A 99 -2.27 -6.50 -7.60
N ARG A 100 -2.13 -6.66 -8.92
CA ARG A 100 -2.25 -5.56 -9.88
C ARG A 100 -3.23 -5.96 -10.98
N PRO A 101 -3.92 -5.02 -11.63
CA PRO A 101 -4.67 -5.33 -12.83
C PRO A 101 -3.71 -5.87 -13.91
N ALA A 102 -4.12 -6.93 -14.60
CA ALA A 102 -3.39 -7.52 -15.71
C ALA A 102 -3.67 -6.81 -17.05
N GLY A 103 -4.64 -5.90 -17.06
CA GLY A 103 -4.97 -5.06 -18.21
C GLY A 103 -3.88 -4.06 -18.59
N THR A 104 -4.13 -3.31 -19.66
CA THR A 104 -3.23 -2.27 -20.15
C THR A 104 -3.09 -1.16 -19.12
N VAL A 105 -1.85 -0.72 -18.88
CA VAL A 105 -1.57 0.45 -18.05
C VAL A 105 -2.12 1.69 -18.76
N PRO A 106 -2.97 2.53 -18.11
CA PRO A 106 -3.41 3.79 -18.71
C PRO A 106 -2.22 4.69 -19.08
N ASP A 107 -2.30 5.35 -20.24
CA ASP A 107 -1.22 6.20 -20.73
C ASP A 107 -0.85 7.30 -19.72
N GLY A 108 0.42 7.34 -19.33
CA GLY A 108 0.92 8.30 -18.33
C GLY A 108 0.68 7.92 -16.88
N TYR A 109 0.17 6.71 -16.60
CA TYR A 109 -0.05 6.20 -15.24
C TYR A 109 0.88 5.05 -14.87
N THR A 110 0.98 4.79 -13.57
CA THR A 110 1.66 3.63 -12.98
C THR A 110 0.84 3.09 -11.82
N TRP A 111 0.93 1.79 -11.56
CA TRP A 111 0.16 1.12 -10.50
C TRP A 111 0.80 1.37 -9.14
N GLU A 112 0.03 1.90 -8.20
CA GLU A 112 0.38 1.92 -6.79
C GLU A 112 -0.25 0.68 -6.11
N PRO A 113 0.57 -0.18 -5.46
CA PRO A 113 0.08 -1.34 -4.74
C PRO A 113 -0.96 -0.98 -3.67
N GLY A 114 -1.97 -1.83 -3.51
CA GLY A 114 -2.85 -1.78 -2.35
C GLY A 114 -2.10 -2.07 -1.05
N PHE A 115 -2.64 -1.62 0.08
CA PHE A 115 -2.01 -1.74 1.39
C PHE A 115 -3.04 -1.99 2.49
N TRP A 116 -2.57 -2.47 3.65
CA TRP A 116 -3.42 -2.68 4.83
C TRP A 116 -3.35 -1.48 5.76
N ASN A 117 -4.43 -0.71 5.92
CA ASN A 117 -4.40 0.53 6.72
C ASN A 117 -4.45 0.31 8.25
N GLY A 118 -4.53 -0.94 8.71
CA GLY A 118 -4.68 -1.30 10.11
C GLY A 118 -6.05 -1.94 10.42
N GLU A 119 -7.07 -1.59 9.65
CA GLU A 119 -8.45 -2.05 9.80
C GLU A 119 -8.93 -2.87 8.60
N ASP A 120 -8.65 -2.39 7.39
CA ASP A 120 -9.08 -2.96 6.12
C ASP A 120 -7.96 -2.95 5.07
N TRP A 121 -8.17 -3.76 4.03
CA TRP A 121 -7.32 -3.72 2.84
C TRP A 121 -7.81 -2.60 1.91
N VAL A 122 -6.95 -1.64 1.63
CA VAL A 122 -7.16 -0.61 0.62
C VAL A 122 -6.67 -1.18 -0.71
N GLU A 123 -7.58 -1.28 -1.68
CA GLU A 123 -7.22 -1.71 -3.04
C GLU A 123 -6.23 -0.71 -3.68
N GLY A 124 -5.36 -1.22 -4.55
CA GLY A 124 -4.43 -0.37 -5.27
C GLY A 124 -5.12 0.54 -6.28
N PHE A 125 -4.39 1.51 -6.80
CA PHE A 125 -4.90 2.47 -7.76
C PHE A 125 -3.83 2.87 -8.77
N TRP A 126 -4.25 3.34 -9.94
CA TRP A 126 -3.33 3.94 -10.90
C TRP A 126 -3.09 5.40 -10.52
N ARG A 127 -1.84 5.84 -10.49
CA ARG A 127 -1.47 7.24 -10.30
C ARG A 127 -0.70 7.77 -11.51
N PRO A 128 -0.67 9.09 -11.77
CA PRO A 128 0.23 9.66 -12.77
C PRO A 128 1.69 9.26 -12.51
N VAL A 129 2.45 8.99 -13.56
CA VAL A 129 3.89 8.68 -13.48
C VAL A 129 4.66 9.85 -12.88
N SER A 130 4.28 11.07 -13.26
CA SER A 130 4.89 12.31 -12.80
C SER A 130 3.84 13.39 -12.62
N ARG A 131 4.10 14.32 -11.70
CA ARG A 131 3.29 15.52 -11.47
C ARG A 131 4.23 16.71 -11.31
N GLU A 132 4.08 17.72 -12.16
CA GLU A 132 4.98 18.89 -12.15
C GLU A 132 4.96 19.59 -10.78
N GLY A 133 6.14 19.82 -10.21
CA GLY A 133 6.29 20.43 -8.89
C GLY A 133 6.11 19.47 -7.70
N TYR A 134 5.90 18.17 -7.94
CA TYR A 134 5.74 17.15 -6.90
C TYR A 134 6.63 15.93 -7.14
N VAL A 135 6.97 15.24 -6.06
CA VAL A 135 7.55 13.90 -6.04
C VAL A 135 6.54 12.94 -5.43
N TRP A 136 6.47 11.71 -5.92
CA TRP A 136 5.65 10.68 -5.29
C TRP A 136 6.42 10.00 -4.17
N VAL A 137 5.83 10.00 -2.97
CA VAL A 137 6.24 9.17 -1.85
C VAL A 137 5.39 7.91 -1.89
N SER A 138 5.99 6.75 -2.10
CA SER A 138 5.25 5.48 -2.13
C SER A 138 4.63 5.15 -0.78
N ALA A 139 3.58 4.32 -0.81
CA ALA A 139 3.00 3.79 0.40
C ALA A 139 4.07 3.08 1.23
N HIS A 140 4.12 3.37 2.52
CA HIS A 140 5.15 2.85 3.39
C HIS A 140 4.59 2.58 4.78
N LEU A 141 5.26 1.71 5.53
CA LEU A 141 4.88 1.46 6.91
C LEU A 141 5.64 2.41 7.82
N ASN A 142 4.94 3.16 8.66
CA ASN A 142 5.56 4.04 9.64
C ASN A 142 6.09 3.27 10.86
N GLU A 143 6.72 3.99 11.80
CA GLU A 143 7.38 3.40 12.98
C GLU A 143 6.41 2.62 13.88
N ASP A 144 5.16 3.07 13.96
CA ASP A 144 4.08 2.42 14.71
C ASP A 144 3.56 1.16 14.03
N GLY A 145 3.96 0.93 12.78
CA GLY A 145 3.54 -0.22 12.00
C GLY A 145 2.18 -0.01 11.33
N LEU A 146 1.79 1.24 11.11
CA LEU A 146 0.62 1.62 10.31
C LEU A 146 1.09 1.94 8.89
N PHE A 147 0.33 1.50 7.88
CA PHE A 147 0.62 1.88 6.50
C PHE A 147 0.11 3.29 6.25
N GLU A 148 1.02 4.13 5.78
CA GLU A 148 0.71 5.42 5.19
C GLU A 148 0.52 5.22 3.70
N ALA A 149 -0.59 5.74 3.17
CA ALA A 149 -0.85 5.76 1.74
C ALA A 149 0.28 6.53 1.04
N GLY A 150 0.65 6.11 -0.16
CA GLY A 150 1.56 6.91 -0.97
C GLY A 150 0.92 8.25 -1.31
N TYR A 151 1.70 9.33 -1.40
CA TYR A 151 1.21 10.69 -1.61
C TYR A 151 2.13 11.53 -2.49
N TRP A 152 1.57 12.60 -3.08
CA TRP A 152 2.34 13.62 -3.77
C TRP A 152 2.90 14.63 -2.77
N GLU A 153 4.22 14.72 -2.67
CA GLU A 153 4.95 15.69 -1.87
C GLU A 153 5.45 16.84 -2.75
N PRO A 154 5.20 18.12 -2.39
CA PRO A 154 5.67 19.25 -3.17
C PRO A 154 7.20 19.35 -3.11
N VAL A 155 7.83 19.66 -4.24
CA VAL A 155 9.30 19.82 -4.34
C VAL A 155 9.77 21.14 -3.70
N ALA A 156 8.87 22.11 -3.53
CA ALA A 156 9.16 23.40 -2.94
C ALA A 156 8.51 23.52 -1.56
N GLU A 157 9.28 23.96 -0.57
CA GLU A 157 8.78 24.33 0.75
C GLU A 157 8.38 25.82 0.76
N TRP A 158 7.33 26.15 1.50
CA TRP A 158 6.88 27.52 1.71
C TRP A 158 7.12 27.92 3.17
N GLU A 159 7.87 29.00 3.39
CA GLU A 159 8.19 29.48 4.74
C GLU A 159 6.92 29.76 5.55
N GLY A 160 6.82 29.17 6.74
CA GLY A 160 5.67 29.28 7.64
C GLY A 160 4.43 28.45 7.24
N MET A 161 4.57 27.53 6.27
CA MET A 161 3.51 26.63 5.84
C MET A 161 3.91 25.17 6.03
N ILE A 162 2.95 24.34 6.42
CA ILE A 162 3.06 22.89 6.54
C ILE A 162 2.28 22.25 5.39
N TRP A 163 2.90 21.28 4.72
CA TRP A 163 2.21 20.47 3.72
C TRP A 163 1.44 19.36 4.44
N VAL A 164 0.13 19.30 4.21
CA VAL A 164 -0.72 18.17 4.60
C VAL A 164 -0.78 17.21 3.41
N PRO A 165 -0.25 15.97 3.54
CA PRO A 165 -0.29 14.98 2.47
C PRO A 165 -1.71 14.72 1.97
N GLY A 166 -1.83 14.48 0.67
CA GLY A 166 -3.07 13.94 0.11
C GLY A 166 -3.23 12.47 0.49
N TRP A 167 -4.45 11.97 0.45
CA TRP A 167 -4.74 10.56 0.75
C TRP A 167 -5.79 10.01 -0.21
N PHE A 168 -5.78 8.70 -0.39
CA PHE A 168 -6.86 8.00 -1.09
C PHE A 168 -7.93 7.60 -0.07
N ASP A 169 -9.17 8.07 -0.26
CA ASP A 169 -10.28 7.75 0.64
C ASP A 169 -10.99 6.43 0.27
N GLY A 170 -10.51 5.75 -0.77
CA GLY A 170 -11.11 4.54 -1.33
C GLY A 170 -11.89 4.69 -2.60
N VAL A 171 -12.39 5.90 -2.83
CA VAL A 171 -13.19 6.23 -4.00
C VAL A 171 -12.42 7.21 -4.87
N ALA A 172 -11.82 8.22 -4.24
CA ALA A 172 -11.11 9.29 -4.90
C ALA A 172 -9.83 9.68 -4.16
N TRP A 173 -8.93 10.29 -4.91
CA TRP A 173 -7.76 10.94 -4.35
C TRP A 173 -8.14 12.30 -3.78
N VAL A 174 -7.95 12.48 -2.48
CA VAL A 174 -8.02 13.79 -1.83
C VAL A 174 -6.68 14.49 -2.02
N PRO A 175 -6.63 15.65 -2.71
CA PRO A 175 -5.38 16.37 -2.92
C PRO A 175 -4.80 16.87 -1.58
N GLY A 176 -3.48 16.79 -1.43
CA GLY A 176 -2.81 17.47 -0.34
C GLY A 176 -2.91 18.98 -0.48
N TYR A 177 -2.68 19.69 0.62
CA TYR A 177 -2.80 21.16 0.67
C TYR A 177 -1.82 21.76 1.68
N TRP A 178 -1.52 23.05 1.49
CA TRP A 178 -0.72 23.83 2.43
C TRP A 178 -1.61 24.45 3.51
N VAL A 179 -1.17 24.38 4.76
CA VAL A 179 -1.78 25.04 5.92
C VAL A 179 -0.71 25.87 6.62
N SER A 180 -1.07 26.97 7.29
CA SER A 180 -0.07 27.74 8.05
C SER A 180 0.40 26.93 9.25
N GLU A 181 1.66 27.10 9.67
CA GLU A 181 2.20 26.42 10.87
C GLU A 181 1.37 26.73 12.12
N VAL A 182 0.89 27.98 12.24
CA VAL A 182 0.01 28.41 13.34
C VAL A 182 -1.33 27.68 13.32
N ASP A 183 -1.94 27.51 12.14
CA ASP A 183 -3.22 26.79 12.02
C ASP A 183 -3.03 25.29 12.21
N TYR A 184 -1.91 24.72 11.76
CA TYR A 184 -1.56 23.31 11.96
C TYR A 184 -1.39 22.99 13.44
N ASP A 185 -0.62 23.80 14.17
CA ASP A 185 -0.39 23.62 15.61
C ASP A 185 -1.66 23.88 16.44
N ALA A 186 -2.55 24.75 15.96
CA ALA A 186 -3.83 25.02 16.59
C ALA A 186 -4.90 23.97 16.27
N ALA A 187 -4.69 23.14 15.24
CA ALA A 187 -5.59 22.06 14.90
C ALA A 187 -5.52 20.99 15.99
N ASP A 188 -6.60 20.85 16.74
CA ASP A 188 -6.75 19.75 17.68
C ASP A 188 -7.21 18.51 16.90
N PRO A 189 -6.36 17.50 16.69
CA PRO A 189 -6.74 16.29 15.95
C PRO A 189 -7.90 15.55 16.64
N ASP A 190 -8.04 15.69 17.96
CA ASP A 190 -9.16 15.11 18.72
C ASP A 190 -10.47 15.89 18.52
N ALA A 191 -10.40 17.14 18.05
CA ALA A 191 -11.55 17.96 17.70
C ALA A 191 -11.98 17.80 16.22
N TRP A 192 -11.21 17.09 15.40
CA TRP A 192 -11.59 16.84 14.02
C TRP A 192 -12.87 16.01 13.98
N THR A 193 -13.91 16.58 13.39
CA THR A 193 -15.15 15.87 13.13
C THR A 193 -15.20 15.55 11.64
N PRO A 194 -15.30 14.27 11.24
CA PRO A 194 -15.43 13.92 9.85
C PRO A 194 -16.64 14.66 9.23
N PRO A 195 -16.54 15.12 7.96
CA PRO A 195 -17.70 15.61 7.24
C PRO A 195 -18.86 14.61 7.29
N ALA A 196 -20.09 15.11 7.35
CA ALA A 196 -21.27 14.25 7.37
C ALA A 196 -21.27 13.31 6.16
N GLY A 197 -21.27 12.00 6.40
CA GLY A 197 -21.25 10.96 5.36
C GLY A 197 -20.02 10.05 5.38
N VAL A 198 -18.93 10.41 6.06
CA VAL A 198 -17.75 9.53 6.22
C VAL A 198 -18.11 8.24 6.96
N GLU A 199 -19.04 8.33 7.92
CA GLU A 199 -19.56 7.21 8.72
C GLU A 199 -20.35 6.16 7.90
N LEU A 200 -20.80 6.49 6.68
CA LEU A 200 -21.64 5.61 5.87
C LEU A 200 -20.86 4.46 5.22
N GLY A 201 -19.54 4.44 5.40
CA GLY A 201 -18.66 3.44 4.79
C GLY A 201 -18.49 3.64 3.29
N TRP A 202 -17.63 2.81 2.72
CA TRP A 202 -17.12 2.90 1.36
C TRP A 202 -18.20 2.75 0.26
N ASP A 203 -19.33 2.12 0.58
CA ASP A 203 -20.36 1.75 -0.40
C ASP A 203 -21.41 2.84 -0.67
N GLU A 204 -21.51 3.87 0.18
CA GLU A 204 -22.66 4.82 0.15
C GLU A 204 -22.28 6.30 0.12
N GLN A 205 -21.02 6.65 -0.17
CA GLN A 205 -20.64 8.07 -0.24
C GLN A 205 -21.11 8.75 -1.55
N PRO A 206 -21.78 9.92 -1.47
CA PRO A 206 -21.99 10.76 -2.63
C PRO A 206 -20.66 11.28 -3.14
N ALA A 207 -20.46 11.29 -4.47
CA ALA A 207 -19.23 11.76 -5.11
C ALA A 207 -18.76 13.08 -4.50
N ALA A 208 -17.49 13.12 -4.04
CA ALA A 208 -16.89 14.30 -3.44
C ALA A 208 -17.01 15.51 -4.38
N PRO A 209 -17.25 16.73 -3.84
CA PRO A 209 -17.29 17.94 -4.66
C PRO A 209 -15.93 18.11 -5.36
N SER A 210 -15.93 17.94 -6.67
CA SER A 210 -14.75 18.12 -7.51
C SER A 210 -14.22 19.54 -7.36
N LEU A 211 -13.00 19.70 -6.84
CA LEU A 211 -12.32 20.98 -6.75
C LEU A 211 -11.89 21.40 -8.16
N THR A 212 -12.77 22.06 -8.90
CA THR A 212 -12.47 22.51 -10.26
C THR A 212 -11.41 23.61 -10.23
N SER A 213 -10.19 23.33 -10.69
CA SER A 213 -9.26 24.36 -11.13
C SER A 213 -9.55 24.77 -12.59
N SER A 214 -9.24 26.00 -12.94
CA SER A 214 -9.67 26.65 -14.17
C SER A 214 -8.83 26.23 -15.40
N GLU A 215 -9.51 25.64 -16.39
CA GLU A 215 -9.18 25.61 -17.84
C GLU A 215 -7.96 24.80 -18.33
N GLY A 216 -7.56 23.75 -17.61
CA GLY A 216 -6.77 22.63 -18.15
C GLY A 216 -7.52 21.33 -17.99
N GLU A 217 -7.39 20.39 -18.94
CA GLU A 217 -7.89 19.02 -18.75
C GLU A 217 -7.11 18.39 -17.58
N GLU A 218 -7.70 18.40 -16.38
CA GLU A 218 -7.06 17.87 -15.19
C GLU A 218 -6.95 16.35 -15.31
N ILE A 219 -5.72 15.86 -15.43
CA ILE A 219 -5.41 14.44 -15.33
C ILE A 219 -5.76 13.99 -13.90
N PRO A 220 -6.65 13.01 -13.71
CA PRO A 220 -6.97 12.47 -12.38
C PRO A 220 -5.72 12.07 -11.59
N LEU A 221 -5.68 12.44 -10.31
CA LEU A 221 -4.55 12.12 -9.43
C LEU A 221 -4.51 10.64 -9.00
N ALA A 222 -5.65 9.97 -9.10
CA ALA A 222 -5.76 8.52 -9.01
C ALA A 222 -6.92 8.02 -9.88
N LEU A 223 -6.78 6.82 -10.43
CA LEU A 223 -7.86 6.05 -11.04
C LEU A 223 -8.02 4.75 -10.26
N PRO A 224 -9.25 4.33 -9.91
CA PRO A 224 -9.46 3.04 -9.24
C PRO A 224 -8.99 1.88 -10.12
N ALA A 225 -8.80 0.71 -9.50
CA ALA A 225 -8.36 -0.50 -10.20
C ALA A 225 -9.24 -0.88 -11.41
N ASP A 226 -10.55 -0.67 -11.27
CA ASP A 226 -11.57 -1.12 -12.21
C ASP A 226 -11.98 -0.05 -13.21
N VAL A 227 -11.14 0.95 -13.50
CA VAL A 227 -11.42 1.87 -14.62
C VAL A 227 -11.40 1.07 -15.92
N ALA A 228 -12.59 0.66 -16.36
CA ALA A 228 -12.82 0.12 -17.68
C ALA A 228 -12.28 1.14 -18.69
N GLU A 229 -11.45 0.69 -19.64
CA GLU A 229 -11.02 1.55 -20.73
C GLU A 229 -12.26 2.24 -21.32
N PRO A 230 -12.22 3.56 -21.56
CA PRO A 230 -13.29 4.20 -22.32
C PRO A 230 -13.38 3.45 -23.65
N GLU A 231 -14.54 2.87 -23.95
CA GLU A 231 -14.76 2.12 -25.18
C GLU A 231 -14.18 2.94 -26.34
N ALA A 232 -13.17 2.39 -27.01
CA ALA A 232 -12.54 3.07 -28.13
C ALA A 232 -13.65 3.54 -29.09
N PRO A 233 -13.64 4.80 -29.57
CA PRO A 233 -14.70 5.30 -30.42
C PRO A 233 -14.88 4.32 -31.59
N GLY A 234 -16.08 3.74 -31.69
CA GLY A 234 -16.40 2.80 -32.74
C GLY A 234 -16.08 3.38 -34.12
N PRO A 235 -15.68 2.52 -35.09
CA PRO A 235 -15.20 2.96 -36.41
C PRO A 235 -16.22 3.78 -37.21
#